data_AF-A0A9E5IMD7-F1
#
_entry.id   AF-A0A9E5IMD7-F1
#
_cell.length_a   1.000
_cell.length_b   1.000
_cell.length_c   1.000
_cell.angle_alpha   90.00
_cell.angle_beta   90.00
_cell.angle_gamma   90.00
#
_symmetry.space_group_name_H-M   'P 1'
#
loop_
_entity.id
_entity.type
_entity.pdbx_description
1 polymer ?
#
loop_
_entity_poly.entity_id
_entity_poly.type
_entity_poly.pdbx_seq_one_letter_code
_entity_poly.pdbx_strand_id
1 'polypeptide(L)' 'MINLPTGCSFAPRCEFKDKVAGGLCASAMPDLIGISQDHRTRCHLDEKERAKLFPTLAVK' A
#
# COMPACT_ATOMS: atom_id res chain seq x y z
N MET A 1 -21.35 11.51 -10.71
CA MET A 1 -20.69 10.21 -10.99
C MET A 1 -19.38 10.20 -10.22
N ILE A 2 -19.08 9.16 -9.46
CA ILE A 2 -17.83 9.06 -8.69
C ILE A 2 -16.89 8.12 -9.43
N ASN A 3 -15.72 8.62 -9.82
CA ASN A 3 -14.72 7.84 -10.55
C ASN A 3 -13.75 7.23 -9.54
N LEU A 4 -13.94 5.96 -9.20
CA LEU A 4 -13.02 5.23 -8.34
C LEU A 4 -11.76 4.81 -9.11
N PRO A 5 -10.58 4.81 -8.47
CA PRO A 5 -9.38 4.21 -9.03
C PRO A 5 -9.56 2.71 -9.28
N THR A 6 -9.06 2.21 -10.41
CA THR A 6 -9.11 0.78 -10.76
C THR A 6 -8.17 -0.06 -9.87
N GLY A 7 -6.99 0.47 -9.57
CA GLY A 7 -6.01 -0.15 -8.67
C GLY A 7 -6.22 0.25 -7.21
N CYS A 8 -5.11 0.42 -6.49
CA CYS A 8 -5.12 0.89 -5.11
C CYS A 8 -5.94 2.19 -4.98
N SER A 9 -6.96 2.16 -4.12
CA SER A 9 -7.85 3.30 -3.89
C SER A 9 -7.13 4.55 -3.34
N PHE A 10 -5.92 4.38 -2.79
CA PHE A 10 -5.09 5.47 -2.30
C PHE A 10 -4.14 6.02 -3.37
N ALA A 11 -4.00 5.39 -4.54
CA ALA A 11 -3.05 5.81 -5.57
C ALA A 11 -3.13 7.31 -5.98
N PRO A 12 -4.31 7.94 -6.09
CA PRO A 12 -4.39 9.37 -6.44
C PRO A 12 -3.82 10.33 -5.38
N ARG A 13 -3.67 9.85 -4.13
CA ARG A 13 -3.25 10.65 -2.96
C ARG A 13 -2.03 10.09 -2.23
N CYS A 14 -1.44 9.00 -2.74
CA CYS A 14 -0.31 8.33 -2.10
C CYS A 14 1.01 8.92 -2.61
N GLU A 15 1.80 9.50 -1.70
CA GLU A 15 3.13 10.07 -2.00
C GLU A 15 4.19 9.00 -2.30
N PHE A 16 3.91 7.73 -1.98
CA PHE A 16 4.84 6.61 -2.14
C PHE A 16 4.55 5.73 -3.36
N LYS A 17 3.55 6.07 -4.17
CA LYS A 17 3.14 5.23 -5.32
C LYS A 17 4.29 4.97 -6.30
N ASP A 18 5.22 5.93 -6.43
CA ASP A 18 6.35 5.86 -7.37
C ASP A 18 7.48 4.96 -6.88
N LYS A 19 7.43 4.52 -5.60
CA LYS A 19 8.32 3.50 -5.05
C LYS A 19 7.85 2.08 -5.37
N VAL A 20 6.61 1.93 -5.84
CA VAL A 20 6.08 0.64 -6.28
C VAL A 20 6.40 0.45 -7.75
N ALA A 21 7.21 -0.56 -8.06
CA ALA A 21 7.61 -0.88 -9.42
C ALA A 21 6.40 -1.27 -10.30
N GLY A 22 6.50 -0.98 -11.60
CA GLY A 22 5.53 -1.45 -12.60
C GLY A 22 4.14 -0.80 -12.53
N GLY A 23 3.97 0.29 -11.77
CA GLY A 23 2.69 1.01 -11.72
C GLY A 23 1.54 0.21 -11.10
N LEU A 24 1.85 -0.81 -10.28
CA LEU A 24 0.87 -1.72 -9.69
C LEU A 24 -0.22 -1.01 -8.88
N CYS A 25 0.12 0.12 -8.24
CA CYS A 25 -0.83 0.96 -7.54
C CYS A 25 -1.98 1.48 -8.43
N ALA A 26 -1.75 1.68 -9.73
CA ALA A 26 -2.76 2.17 -10.67
C ALA A 26 -3.55 1.04 -11.34
N SER A 27 -2.93 -0.15 -11.50
CA SER A 27 -3.48 -1.25 -12.31
C SER A 27 -4.07 -2.41 -11.50
N ALA A 28 -3.65 -2.61 -10.25
CA ALA A 28 -4.05 -3.76 -9.45
C ALA A 28 -4.43 -3.37 -8.02
N MET A 29 -5.41 -4.08 -7.46
CA MET A 29 -5.71 -4.01 -6.04
C MET A 29 -4.70 -4.86 -5.26
N PRO A 30 -4.08 -4.31 -4.19
CA PRO A 30 -3.17 -5.07 -3.36
C PRO A 30 -3.91 -6.07 -2.47
N ASP A 31 -3.25 -7.18 -2.18
CA ASP A 31 -3.75 -8.19 -1.27
C ASP A 31 -3.83 -7.67 0.18
N LEU A 32 -4.77 -8.22 0.95
CA LEU A 32 -4.86 -7.96 2.38
C LEU A 32 -3.88 -8.85 3.13
N ILE A 33 -2.73 -8.31 3.48
CA ILE A 33 -1.63 -9.03 4.13
C ILE A 33 -1.61 -8.68 5.62
N GLY A 34 -1.51 -9.68 6.48
CA GLY A 34 -1.29 -9.48 7.91
C GLY A 34 0.16 -9.09 8.18
N ILE A 35 0.36 -8.00 8.93
CA ILE A 35 1.69 -7.58 9.40
C ILE A 35 1.89 -7.88 10.89
N SER A 36 0.81 -8.14 11.62
CA SER A 36 0.80 -8.72 12.98
C SER A 36 -0.53 -9.46 13.20
N GLN A 37 -0.75 -9.98 14.42
CA GLN A 37 -2.00 -10.68 14.74
C GLN A 37 -3.24 -9.79 14.55
N ASP A 38 -3.16 -8.51 14.91
CA ASP A 38 -4.29 -7.58 14.89
C ASP A 38 -4.23 -6.51 13.79
N HIS A 39 -3.15 -6.48 13.00
CA HIS A 39 -2.97 -5.47 11.95
C HIS A 39 -2.82 -6.13 10.58
N ARG A 40 -3.71 -5.75 9.66
CA ARG A 40 -3.65 -6.11 8.25
C ARG A 40 -3.59 -4.88 7.38
N THR A 41 -2.89 -4.98 6.26
CA THR A 41 -2.67 -3.87 5.32
C THR A 41 -2.92 -4.31 3.89
N ARG A 42 -3.29 -3.33 3.05
CA ARG A 42 -3.45 -3.45 1.60
C ARG A 42 -2.49 -2.46 0.95
N CYS A 43 -1.26 -2.90 0.71
CA CYS A 43 -0.22 -2.05 0.16
C CYS A 43 0.70 -2.87 -0.75
N HIS A 44 1.01 -2.36 -1.94
CA HIS A 44 1.97 -2.97 -2.86
C HIS A 44 3.43 -2.72 -2.47
N LEU A 45 3.70 -1.83 -1.52
CA LEU A 45 5.05 -1.66 -0.98
C LEU A 45 5.44 -2.90 -0.19
N ASP A 46 6.66 -3.35 -0.46
CA ASP A 46 7.30 -4.40 0.32
C ASP A 46 7.41 -4.02 1.79
N GLU A 47 7.31 -5.02 2.65
CA GLU A 47 7.36 -4.83 4.10
C GLU A 47 8.62 -4.09 4.55
N LYS A 48 9.78 -4.39 3.94
CA LYS A 48 11.05 -3.73 4.25
C LYS A 48 11.02 -2.23 3.94
N GLU A 49 10.41 -1.83 2.82
CA GLU A 49 10.26 -0.42 2.47
C GLU A 49 9.25 0.26 3.39
N ARG A 50 8.12 -0.39 3.67
CA ARG A 50 7.12 0.14 4.61
C ARG A 50 7.70 0.34 6.00
N ALA A 51 8.50 -0.60 6.51
CA ALA A 51 9.12 -0.48 7.82
C ALA A 51 10.09 0.71 7.89
N LYS A 52 10.79 1.02 6.80
CA LYS A 52 11.66 2.21 6.70
C LYS A 52 10.87 3.51 6.64
N LEU A 53 9.79 3.55 5.87
CA LEU A 53 8.96 4.74 5.67
C LEU A 53 8.04 5.02 6.86
N PHE A 54 7.60 3.96 7.54
CA PHE A 54 6.64 4.00 8.62
C PHE A 54 7.15 3.26 9.87
N PRO A 55 8.23 3.76 10.50
CA PRO A 55 8.86 3.08 11.63
C PRO A 55 7.92 2.96 12.84
N THR A 56 6.92 3.82 12.95
CA THR A 56 5.90 3.80 14.02
C THR A 56 4.72 2.87 13.72
N LEU A 57 4.55 2.41 12.47
CA LEU A 57 3.55 1.43 12.06
C LEU A 57 4.09 -0.01 12.08
N ALA A 58 5.40 -0.19 12.29
CA ALA A 58 6.00 -1.50 12.55
C ALA A 58 5.42 -2.03 13.86
N VAL A 59 4.40 -2.88 13.73
CA VAL A 59 3.64 -3.38 14.86
C VAL A 59 4.55 -4.27 15.70
N LYS A 60 4.51 -4.01 17.01
CA LYS A 60 5.15 -4.81 18.06
C LYS A 60 4.68 -6.27 18.03
#